data_AF-A0A946QJS5-F1
#
_entry.id   AF-A0A946QJS5-F1
#
_cell.length_a   1.000
_cell.length_b   1.000
_cell.length_c   1.000
_cell.angle_alpha   90.00
_cell.angle_beta   90.00
_cell.angle_gamma   90.00
#
_symmetry.space_group_name_H-M   'P 1'
#
loop_
_entity.id
_entity.type
_entity.pdbx_description
1 polymer ?
#
loop_
_entity_poly.entity_id
_entity_poly.type
_entity_poly.pdbx_seq_one_letter_code
_entity_poly.pdbx_strand_id
1 'polypeptide(L)'
;GILLTSEVPAANISQQTQQQATDIANRLLDHWSYVGVLSIELFDEAGVLRVNELAPRVHNSGHWSQDAGVTSQFSNHLRAITDTHPGGTIPAGYAGMINLLGRGADAALLQASDTALHWYDKSIRGRRKVGHINLQSPEREQLQQRLSTLEAALYPEGAPL
;
A
#
# COMPACT_ATOMS: atom_id res chain seq x y z
N GLY A 1 12.26 -8.51 1.05
CA GLY A 1 11.84 -8.79 -0.33
C GLY A 1 11.36 -7.51 -1.00
N ILE A 2 11.09 -7.49 -2.31
CA ILE A 2 10.43 -6.33 -2.94
C ILE A 2 8.92 -6.56 -2.81
N LEU A 3 8.21 -5.65 -2.14
CA LEU A 3 6.74 -5.70 -2.07
C LEU A 3 6.16 -5.66 -3.48
N LEU A 4 5.41 -6.70 -3.84
CA LEU A 4 4.70 -6.76 -5.10
C LEU A 4 3.30 -6.16 -4.95
N THR A 5 2.49 -6.75 -4.06
CA THR A 5 1.11 -6.33 -3.79
C THR A 5 0.93 -5.88 -2.33
N SER A 6 -0.09 -5.07 -2.08
CA SER A 6 -0.59 -4.79 -0.73
C SER A 6 -2.08 -4.49 -0.78
N GLU A 7 -2.81 -4.85 0.27
CA GLU A 7 -4.26 -4.62 0.41
C GLU A 7 -4.62 -3.97 1.74
N VAL A 8 -5.77 -3.29 1.75
CA VAL A 8 -6.36 -2.66 2.93
C VAL A 8 -7.89 -2.85 2.91
N PRO A 9 -8.54 -2.97 4.07
CA PRO A 9 -7.95 -3.31 5.37
C PRO A 9 -7.23 -4.67 5.36
N ALA A 10 -6.30 -4.91 6.28
CA ALA A 10 -5.73 -6.24 6.45
C ALA A 10 -6.81 -7.25 6.86
N ALA A 11 -6.77 -8.46 6.28
CA ALA A 11 -7.75 -9.50 6.56
C ALA A 11 -7.50 -10.17 7.93
N ASN A 12 -8.57 -10.64 8.58
CA ASN A 12 -8.51 -11.47 9.79
C ASN A 12 -7.73 -10.87 10.97
N ILE A 13 -7.69 -9.54 11.08
CA ILE A 13 -7.03 -8.85 12.19
C ILE A 13 -7.97 -8.83 13.40
N SER A 14 -7.51 -9.40 14.52
CA SER A 14 -8.23 -9.32 15.79
C SER A 14 -8.17 -7.90 16.37
N GLN A 15 -9.13 -7.54 17.21
CA GLN A 15 -9.09 -6.25 17.93
C GLN A 15 -7.81 -6.11 18.77
N GLN A 16 -7.32 -7.21 19.35
CA GLN A 16 -6.08 -7.23 20.12
C GLN A 16 -4.85 -6.94 19.24
N THR A 17 -4.77 -7.56 18.05
CA THR A 17 -3.70 -7.31 17.09
C THR A 17 -3.73 -5.86 16.61
N GLN A 18 -4.91 -5.32 16.30
CA GLN A 18 -5.06 -3.92 15.91
C GLN A 18 -4.63 -2.96 17.03
N GLN A 19 -5.01 -3.25 18.28
CA GLN A 19 -4.59 -2.45 19.43
C GLN A 19 -3.07 -2.49 19.61
N GLN A 20 -2.46 -3.68 19.51
CA GLN A 20 -1.01 -3.83 19.60
C GLN A 20 -0.27 -3.01 18.53
N ALA A 21 -0.77 -3.01 17.28
CA ALA A 21 -0.18 -2.21 16.20
C ALA A 21 -0.27 -0.70 16.50
N THR A 22 -1.43 -0.23 16.99
CA THR A 22 -1.66 1.15 17.41
C THR A 22 -0.74 1.55 18.57
N ASP A 23 -0.59 0.70 19.58
CA ASP A 23 0.27 0.96 20.74
C ASP A 23 1.75 1.05 20.35
N ILE A 24 2.21 0.16 19.46
CA ILE A 24 3.56 0.23 18.89
C ILE A 24 3.77 1.57 18.17
N ALA A 25 2.81 1.95 17.31
CA ALA A 25 2.88 3.21 16.57
C ALA A 25 2.94 4.43 17.49
N ASN A 26 2.00 4.53 18.45
CA ASN A 26 1.95 5.65 19.40
C ASN A 26 3.25 5.77 20.21
N ARG A 27 3.79 4.66 20.72
CA ARG A 27 5.06 4.67 21.47
C ARG A 27 6.22 5.22 20.65
N LEU A 28 6.31 4.87 19.37
CA LEU A 28 7.36 5.37 18.47
C LEU A 28 7.16 6.85 18.14
N LEU A 29 5.92 7.25 17.83
CA LEU A 29 5.58 8.64 17.51
C LEU A 29 5.87 9.56 18.71
N ASP A 30 5.45 9.16 19.91
CA ASP A 30 5.65 9.93 21.14
C ASP A 30 7.14 10.02 21.49
N HIS A 31 7.86 8.90 21.45
CA HIS A 31 9.28 8.86 21.80
C HIS A 31 10.14 9.77 20.92
N TRP A 32 9.78 9.90 19.64
CA TRP A 32 10.50 10.75 18.68
C TRP A 32 9.89 12.13 18.48
N SER A 33 8.77 12.44 19.14
CA SER A 33 7.99 13.66 18.85
C SER A 33 7.76 13.80 17.33
N TYR A 34 7.35 12.70 16.71
CA TYR A 34 7.46 12.53 15.26
C TYR A 34 6.41 13.36 14.49
N VAL A 35 6.85 14.01 13.42
CA VAL A 35 5.99 14.79 12.51
C VAL A 35 6.06 14.21 11.11
N GLY A 36 4.90 13.95 10.51
CA GLY A 36 4.79 13.39 9.16
C GLY A 36 4.13 12.03 9.14
N VAL A 37 4.54 11.19 8.18
CA VAL A 37 4.07 9.81 8.03
C VAL A 37 5.23 8.91 8.43
N LEU A 38 4.94 7.97 9.32
CA LEU A 38 5.83 6.89 9.72
C LEU A 38 5.19 5.58 9.25
N SER A 39 5.95 4.78 8.52
CA SER A 39 5.53 3.44 8.13
C SER A 39 6.27 2.40 8.95
N ILE A 40 5.51 1.45 9.48
CA ILE A 40 6.00 0.40 10.38
C ILE A 40 5.61 -0.92 9.75
N GLU A 41 6.61 -1.72 9.38
CA GLU A 41 6.37 -3.10 8.97
C GLU A 41 6.40 -4.01 10.19
N LEU A 42 5.36 -4.82 10.34
CA LEU A 42 5.17 -5.73 11.46
C LEU A 42 5.07 -7.15 10.94
N PHE A 43 5.79 -8.08 11.57
CA PHE A 43 5.51 -9.51 11.44
C PHE A 43 4.47 -9.91 12.47
N ASP A 44 3.46 -10.67 12.05
CA ASP A 44 2.49 -11.31 12.93
C ASP A 44 2.93 -12.76 13.21
N GLU A 45 3.42 -12.99 14.41
CA GLU A 45 3.79 -14.31 14.91
C GLU A 45 2.67 -14.85 15.81
N ALA A 46 1.60 -15.37 15.18
CA ALA A 46 0.46 -15.97 15.86
C ALA A 46 -0.21 -15.03 16.89
N GLY A 47 -0.45 -13.79 16.49
CA GLY A 47 -1.06 -12.75 17.31
C GLY A 47 -0.06 -11.86 18.05
N VAL A 48 1.24 -12.13 17.94
CA VAL A 48 2.30 -11.29 18.52
C VAL A 48 2.96 -10.49 17.42
N LEU A 49 2.76 -9.17 17.43
CA LEU A 49 3.40 -8.27 16.47
C LEU A 49 4.86 -7.96 16.85
N ARG A 50 5.78 -8.16 15.89
CA ARG A 50 7.19 -7.76 15.97
C ARG A 50 7.53 -6.73 14.91
N VAL A 51 8.23 -5.67 15.30
CA VAL A 51 8.75 -4.66 14.36
C VAL A 51 9.82 -5.30 13.47
N ASN A 52 9.60 -5.24 12.16
CA ASN A 52 10.55 -5.64 11.13
C ASN A 52 11.39 -4.44 10.66
N GLU A 53 10.72 -3.41 10.14
CA GLU A 53 11.36 -2.23 9.55
C GLU A 53 10.57 -0.97 9.88
N LEU A 54 11.29 0.15 10.01
CA LEU A 54 10.73 1.48 10.17
C LEU A 54 11.17 2.35 8.99
N ALA A 55 10.20 2.97 8.33
CA ALA A 55 10.45 3.94 7.27
C ALA A 55 9.86 5.30 7.69
N PRO A 56 10.70 6.28 8.06
CA PRO A 56 10.27 7.62 8.47
C PRO A 56 9.90 8.48 7.25
N ARG A 57 8.94 7.99 6.47
CA ARG A 57 8.44 8.59 5.23
C ARG A 57 7.14 7.90 4.80
N VAL A 58 6.52 8.44 3.77
CA VAL A 58 5.57 7.69 2.94
C VAL A 58 6.19 6.40 2.42
N HIS A 59 5.38 5.36 2.28
CA HIS A 59 5.83 4.02 2.00
C HIS A 59 5.07 3.35 0.86
N ASN A 60 5.76 2.43 0.20
CA ASN A 60 5.25 1.73 -0.97
C ASN A 60 3.98 0.95 -0.65
N SER A 61 3.89 0.33 0.52
CA SER A 61 2.70 -0.42 0.96
C SER A 61 1.45 0.44 1.18
N GLY A 62 1.59 1.77 1.13
CA GLY A 62 0.47 2.71 1.30
C GLY A 62 0.05 3.42 0.02
N HIS A 63 0.61 3.11 -1.16
CA HIS A 63 0.26 3.90 -2.36
C HIS A 63 -1.18 3.70 -2.82
N TRP A 64 -1.84 2.60 -2.43
CA TRP A 64 -3.29 2.42 -2.57
C TRP A 64 -4.08 3.64 -2.05
N SER A 65 -3.57 4.36 -1.04
CA SER A 65 -4.23 5.54 -0.47
C SER A 65 -4.39 6.72 -1.43
N GLN A 66 -3.72 6.71 -2.59
CA GLN A 66 -3.89 7.73 -3.63
C GLN A 66 -5.28 7.69 -4.26
N ASP A 67 -5.90 6.50 -4.35
CA ASP A 67 -7.21 6.30 -4.97
C ASP A 67 -8.24 5.69 -4.01
N ALA A 68 -7.85 5.30 -2.79
CA ALA A 68 -8.71 4.48 -1.94
C ALA A 68 -9.65 5.22 -0.98
N GLY A 69 -9.42 6.51 -0.73
CA GLY A 69 -10.08 7.25 0.35
C GLY A 69 -9.98 8.76 0.18
N VAL A 70 -10.26 9.51 1.25
CA VAL A 70 -10.31 10.98 1.19
C VAL A 70 -8.93 11.60 1.09
N THR A 71 -7.95 11.10 1.86
CA THR A 71 -6.62 11.70 1.95
C THR A 71 -5.52 10.65 1.84
N SER A 72 -4.65 10.78 0.84
CA SER A 72 -3.51 9.89 0.65
C SER A 72 -2.43 10.08 1.70
N GLN A 73 -1.57 9.08 1.90
CA GLN A 73 -0.40 9.22 2.77
C GLN A 73 0.49 10.40 2.37
N PHE A 74 0.55 10.75 1.09
CA PHE A 74 1.35 11.87 0.60
C PHE A 74 0.74 13.20 1.02
N SER A 75 -0.58 13.34 0.85
CA SER A 75 -1.31 14.53 1.30
C SER A 75 -1.25 14.68 2.81
N ASN A 76 -1.42 13.58 3.57
CA ASN A 76 -1.29 13.61 5.03
C ASN A 76 0.13 13.87 5.52
N HIS A 77 1.15 13.40 4.80
CA HIS A 77 2.54 13.74 5.10
C HIS A 77 2.76 15.25 4.96
N LEU A 78 2.33 15.84 3.85
CA LEU A 78 2.42 17.28 3.62
C LEU A 78 1.65 18.06 4.69
N ARG A 79 0.39 17.69 4.94
CA ARG A 79 -0.44 18.34 5.98
C ARG A 79 0.24 18.34 7.33
N ALA A 80 0.79 17.20 7.76
CA ALA A 80 1.48 17.09 9.04
C ALA A 80 2.72 18.00 9.12
N ILE A 81 3.57 18.05 8.08
CA ILE A 81 4.78 18.89 8.10
C ILE A 81 4.49 20.38 7.88
N THR A 82 3.31 20.74 7.36
CA THR A 82 2.85 22.13 7.19
C THR A 82 1.84 22.56 8.25
N ASP A 83 1.82 21.89 9.41
CA ASP A 83 0.95 22.20 10.56
C ASP A 83 -0.54 22.36 10.19
N THR A 84 -0.98 21.52 9.26
CA THR A 84 -2.36 21.43 8.78
C THR A 84 -2.99 20.15 9.31
N HIS A 85 -4.25 20.24 9.74
CA HIS A 85 -4.96 19.08 10.28
C HIS A 85 -4.96 17.88 9.30
N PRO A 86 -4.53 16.68 9.71
CA PRO A 86 -4.60 15.48 8.87
C PRO A 86 -6.03 15.17 8.39
N GLY A 87 -6.16 14.58 7.21
CA GLY A 87 -7.44 14.20 6.63
C GLY A 87 -7.82 12.76 6.91
N GLY A 88 -9.08 12.42 6.61
CA GLY A 88 -9.62 11.07 6.81
C GLY A 88 -8.83 10.01 6.03
N THR A 89 -8.53 8.90 6.70
CA THR A 89 -7.67 7.80 6.22
C THR A 89 -8.43 6.51 5.92
N ILE A 90 -9.73 6.46 6.20
CA ILE A 90 -10.54 5.26 6.01
C ILE A 90 -10.86 5.12 4.52
N PRO A 91 -10.53 3.97 3.88
CA PRO A 91 -10.90 3.73 2.50
C PRO A 91 -12.42 3.52 2.38
N ALA A 92 -12.99 3.83 1.21
CA ALA A 92 -14.44 3.70 0.96
C ALA A 92 -14.92 2.23 0.91
N GLY A 93 -13.99 1.28 0.83
CA GLY A 93 -14.22 -0.16 0.80
C GLY A 93 -12.89 -0.88 0.97
N TYR A 94 -12.64 -1.90 0.15
CA TYR A 94 -11.33 -2.53 0.04
C TYR A 94 -10.52 -1.86 -1.05
N ALA A 95 -9.23 -1.70 -0.81
CA ALA A 95 -8.32 -1.20 -1.81
C ALA A 95 -7.03 -2.00 -1.81
N GLY A 96 -6.36 -2.02 -2.95
CA GLY A 96 -5.09 -2.67 -3.08
C GLY A 96 -4.24 -2.03 -4.14
N MET A 97 -3.00 -2.46 -4.20
CA MET A 97 -2.08 -2.07 -5.25
C MET A 97 -1.25 -3.25 -5.71
N ILE A 98 -0.77 -3.17 -6.95
CA ILE A 98 0.28 -4.02 -7.49
C ILE A 98 1.39 -3.15 -8.09
N ASN A 99 2.64 -3.44 -7.73
CA ASN A 99 3.80 -2.75 -8.30
C ASN A 99 4.09 -3.24 -9.71
N LEU A 100 4.54 -2.32 -10.56
CA LEU A 100 5.10 -2.62 -11.87
C LEU A 100 6.63 -2.68 -11.75
N LEU A 101 7.17 -3.90 -11.79
CA LEU A 101 8.59 -4.21 -11.65
C LEU A 101 9.15 -4.56 -13.02
N GLY A 102 10.05 -3.70 -13.53
CA GLY A 102 10.77 -3.95 -14.78
C GLY A 102 9.87 -4.10 -16.01
N ARG A 103 8.62 -3.64 -15.97
CA ARG A 103 7.66 -3.72 -17.08
C ARG A 103 6.62 -2.60 -17.03
N GLY A 104 6.11 -2.23 -18.19
CA GLY A 104 4.94 -1.35 -18.30
C GLY A 104 3.65 -2.12 -18.06
N ALA A 105 2.55 -1.38 -17.90
CA ALA A 105 1.21 -1.95 -17.99
C ALA A 105 0.79 -1.99 -19.46
N ASP A 106 0.24 -3.12 -19.92
CA ASP A 106 -0.38 -3.21 -21.24
C ASP A 106 -1.63 -2.31 -21.29
N ALA A 107 -1.91 -1.71 -22.45
CA ALA A 107 -3.06 -0.85 -22.66
C ALA A 107 -4.37 -1.57 -22.29
N ALA A 108 -4.47 -2.88 -22.53
CA ALA A 108 -5.65 -3.67 -22.17
C ALA A 108 -5.91 -3.71 -20.65
N LEU A 109 -4.85 -3.73 -19.83
CA LEU A 109 -4.97 -3.71 -18.36
C LEU A 109 -5.45 -2.35 -17.84
N LEU A 110 -5.21 -1.27 -18.61
CA LEU A 110 -5.61 0.10 -18.28
C LEU A 110 -7.03 0.45 -18.72
N GLN A 111 -7.66 -0.38 -19.55
CA GLN A 111 -9.05 -0.19 -19.96
C GLN A 111 -10.05 -0.68 -18.90
N ALA A 112 -9.57 -1.36 -17.85
CA ALA A 112 -10.43 -1.84 -16.79
C ALA A 112 -10.86 -0.67 -15.89
N SER A 113 -12.17 -0.49 -15.72
CA SER A 113 -12.76 0.62 -14.96
C SER A 113 -12.41 0.62 -13.48
N ASP A 114 -11.87 -0.48 -12.97
CA ASP A 114 -11.47 -0.68 -11.58
C ASP A 114 -9.98 -0.41 -11.33
N THR A 115 -9.23 0.08 -12.34
CA THR A 115 -7.78 0.31 -12.27
C THR A 115 -7.41 1.79 -12.32
N ALA A 116 -6.43 2.18 -11.50
CA ALA A 116 -5.76 3.49 -11.58
C ALA A 116 -4.25 3.29 -11.72
N LEU A 117 -3.69 3.66 -12.89
CA LEU A 117 -2.25 3.58 -13.15
C LEU A 117 -1.53 4.82 -12.62
N HIS A 118 -0.47 4.58 -11.84
CA HIS A 118 0.50 5.57 -11.43
C HIS A 118 1.85 5.24 -12.07
N TRP A 119 2.16 5.93 -13.16
CA TRP A 119 3.41 5.75 -13.90
C TRP A 119 4.49 6.73 -13.41
N TYR A 120 5.69 6.24 -13.14
CA TYR A 120 6.77 7.06 -12.56
C TYR A 120 7.71 7.70 -13.57
N ASP A 121 7.46 7.51 -14.88
CA ASP A 121 8.32 7.96 -15.97
C ASP A 121 9.80 7.52 -15.80
N LYS A 122 9.99 6.28 -15.34
CA LYS A 122 11.31 5.66 -15.12
C LYS A 122 11.63 4.68 -16.24
N SER A 123 12.88 4.69 -16.71
CA SER A 123 13.34 3.70 -17.69
C SER A 123 13.17 2.27 -17.18
N ILE A 124 12.59 1.40 -17.99
CA ILE A 124 12.36 -0.01 -17.68
C ILE A 124 13.69 -0.78 -17.64
N ARG A 125 14.03 -1.35 -16.48
CA ARG A 125 15.20 -2.22 -16.25
C ARG A 125 14.83 -3.24 -15.17
N GLY A 126 15.46 -4.42 -15.19
CA GLY A 126 15.09 -5.57 -14.36
C GLY A 126 14.72 -5.21 -12.91
N ARG A 127 13.61 -5.76 -12.40
CA ARG A 127 13.02 -5.53 -11.06
C ARG A 127 12.86 -4.07 -10.61
N ARG A 128 13.12 -3.06 -11.45
CA ARG A 128 12.99 -1.64 -11.08
C ARG A 128 11.51 -1.30 -10.96
N LYS A 129 11.13 -0.65 -9.85
CA LYS A 129 9.79 -0.07 -9.70
C LYS A 129 9.62 1.09 -10.69
N VAL A 130 8.77 0.87 -11.69
CA VAL A 130 8.48 1.84 -12.76
C VAL A 130 7.07 2.42 -12.67
N GLY A 131 6.20 1.82 -11.87
CA GLY A 131 4.87 2.34 -11.54
C GLY A 131 4.15 1.44 -10.55
N HIS A 132 2.88 1.73 -10.33
CA HIS A 132 1.94 0.83 -9.66
C HIS A 132 0.54 1.00 -10.22
N ILE A 133 -0.31 0.00 -10.00
CA ILE A 133 -1.74 0.05 -10.31
C ILE A 133 -2.49 -0.07 -8.99
N ASN A 134 -3.40 0.87 -8.73
CA ASN A 134 -4.34 0.81 -7.62
C ASN A 134 -5.68 0.23 -8.07
N LEU A 135 -6.35 -0.44 -7.15
CA LEU A 135 -7.65 -1.07 -7.31
C LEU A 135 -8.53 -0.74 -6.12
N GLN A 136 -9.84 -0.68 -6.34
CA GLN A 136 -10.84 -0.61 -5.29
C GLN A 136 -11.96 -1.60 -5.55
N SER A 137 -12.58 -2.08 -4.48
CA SER A 137 -13.76 -2.94 -4.55
C SER A 137 -14.62 -2.76 -3.29
N PRO A 138 -15.95 -2.83 -3.40
CA PRO A 138 -16.82 -2.97 -2.22
C PRO A 138 -16.64 -4.32 -1.52
N GLU A 139 -16.15 -5.34 -2.24
CA GLU A 139 -15.99 -6.71 -1.74
C GLU A 139 -14.52 -7.17 -1.78
N ARG A 140 -14.04 -7.75 -0.67
CA ARG A 140 -12.64 -8.22 -0.54
C ARG A 140 -12.31 -9.30 -1.56
N GLU A 141 -13.20 -10.28 -1.72
CA GLU A 141 -12.98 -11.41 -2.62
C GLU A 141 -12.78 -10.93 -4.06
N GLN A 142 -13.61 -9.98 -4.51
CA GLN A 142 -13.45 -9.36 -5.81
C GLN A 142 -12.11 -8.61 -5.95
N LEU A 143 -11.68 -7.83 -4.93
CA LEU A 143 -10.36 -7.19 -4.95
C LEU A 143 -9.24 -8.22 -5.10
N GLN A 144 -9.28 -9.30 -4.33
CA GLN A 144 -8.27 -10.35 -4.34
C GLN A 144 -8.23 -11.09 -5.68
N GLN A 145 -9.40 -11.40 -6.25
CA GLN A 145 -9.50 -12.00 -7.58
C GLN A 145 -8.90 -11.09 -8.66
N ARG A 146 -9.15 -9.77 -8.56
CA ARG A 146 -8.60 -8.79 -9.52
C ARG A 146 -7.10 -8.60 -9.37
N LEU A 147 -6.59 -8.50 -8.14
CA LEU A 147 -5.15 -8.48 -7.87
C LEU A 147 -4.46 -9.72 -8.42
N SER A 148 -5.01 -10.91 -8.18
CA SER A 148 -4.48 -12.18 -8.69
C SER A 148 -4.50 -12.24 -10.23
N THR A 149 -5.60 -11.80 -10.85
CA THR A 149 -5.71 -11.73 -12.31
C THR A 149 -4.66 -10.78 -12.91
N LEU A 150 -4.46 -9.62 -12.30
CA LEU A 150 -3.44 -8.65 -12.73
C LEU A 150 -2.03 -9.17 -12.50
N GLU A 151 -1.78 -9.82 -11.37
CA GLU A 151 -0.50 -10.43 -11.07
C GLU A 151 -0.15 -11.50 -12.09
N ALA A 152 -1.08 -12.41 -12.41
CA ALA A 152 -0.86 -13.45 -13.41
C ALA A 152 -0.64 -12.87 -14.82
N ALA A 153 -1.36 -11.80 -15.18
CA ALA A 153 -1.18 -11.13 -16.47
C ALA A 153 0.15 -10.37 -16.56
N LEU A 154 0.57 -9.73 -15.46
CA LEU A 154 1.81 -8.96 -15.40
C LEU A 154 3.04 -9.86 -15.24
N TYR A 155 2.92 -10.97 -14.50
CA TYR A 155 4.00 -11.87 -14.09
C TYR A 155 3.60 -13.34 -14.30
N PRO A 156 3.49 -13.80 -15.55
CA PRO A 156 3.15 -15.19 -15.84
C PRO A 156 4.23 -16.15 -15.33
N GLU A 157 3.83 -17.38 -15.05
CA GLU A 157 4.72 -18.41 -14.49
C GLU A 157 5.99 -18.59 -15.34
N GLY A 158 7.15 -18.61 -14.69
CA GLY A 158 8.46 -18.70 -15.35
C GLY A 158 9.00 -17.38 -15.94
N ALA A 159 8.22 -16.29 -15.93
CA ALA A 159 8.73 -14.99 -16.32
C ALA A 159 9.68 -14.43 -15.24
N PRO A 160 10.83 -13.84 -15.63
CA PRO A 160 11.68 -13.15 -14.68
C PRO A 160 10.91 -11.96 -14.08
N LEU A 161 11.05 -11.74 -12.77
CA LEU A 161 10.62 -10.50 -12.10
C LEU A 161 11.50 -9.33 -12.55
#